data_AF-K2AL80-F1
#
_entry.id   AF-K2AL80-F1
#
_cell.length_a   1.000
_cell.length_b   1.000
_cell.length_c   1.000
_cell.angle_alpha   90.00
_cell.angle_beta   90.00
_cell.angle_gamma   90.00
#
_symmetry.space_group_name_H-M   'P 1'
#
loop_
_entity.id
_entity.type
_entity.pdbx_description
1 polymer ?
#
loop_
_entity_poly.entity_id
_entity_poly.type
_entity_poly.pdbx_seq_one_letter_code
_entity_poly.pdbx_strand_id
1 'polypeptide(L)'
;MEITYLGHASFRIKGKTAVVVTDPFDPVMLGMKFPHVDADIVTVSHNHADHNMANLVAAPVGGSKKVITGPGEYEIKGVSVLGFPTFHDDKNGELRGKNTVYVIYLDGYALCHLGDLGHTLSEETINQIGDVDILFVPVGGFFTLDVEKAIEVVHSIEPKVIIPMHFKVAGLSADLASKLASV
;
A
#
# COMPACT_ATOMS: atom_id res chain seq x y z
N MET A 1 -4.07 14.16 11.18
CA MET A 1 -4.03 13.12 10.15
C MET A 1 -5.41 12.52 9.93
N GLU A 2 -5.81 12.36 8.67
CA GLU A 2 -7.03 11.70 8.21
C GLU A 2 -6.67 10.64 7.17
N ILE A 3 -7.21 9.43 7.29
CA ILE A 3 -6.99 8.32 6.36
C ILE A 3 -8.33 7.97 5.72
N THR A 4 -8.40 8.04 4.39
CA THR A 4 -9.57 7.68 3.61
C THR A 4 -9.26 6.46 2.74
N TYR A 5 -10.06 5.40 2.88
CA TYR A 5 -9.98 4.25 1.98
C TYR A 5 -10.56 4.62 0.61
N LEU A 6 -9.76 4.48 -0.45
CA LEU A 6 -10.19 4.75 -1.83
C LEU A 6 -10.63 3.47 -2.55
N GLY A 7 -10.30 2.30 -2.00
CA GLY A 7 -10.60 0.97 -2.56
C GLY A 7 -9.34 0.14 -2.76
N HIS A 8 -9.48 -1.19 -2.71
CA HIS A 8 -8.40 -2.17 -2.90
C HIS A 8 -7.23 -1.99 -1.93
N ALA A 9 -6.06 -1.57 -2.40
CA ALA A 9 -4.89 -1.18 -1.60
C ALA A 9 -4.66 0.35 -1.59
N SER A 10 -5.62 1.14 -2.07
CA SER A 10 -5.45 2.58 -2.22
C SER A 10 -6.02 3.36 -1.04
N PHE A 11 -5.18 4.20 -0.46
CA PHE A 11 -5.53 5.07 0.66
C PHE A 11 -5.09 6.51 0.38
N ARG A 12 -5.93 7.48 0.75
CA ARG A 12 -5.55 8.89 0.83
C ARG A 12 -5.25 9.25 2.28
N ILE A 13 -4.02 9.63 2.56
CA ILE A 13 -3.52 9.99 3.87
C ILE A 13 -3.25 11.50 3.88
N LYS A 14 -4.12 12.26 4.52
CA LYS A 14 -4.01 13.72 4.65
C LYS A 14 -3.39 14.09 5.98
N GLY A 15 -2.16 14.60 5.95
CA GLY A 15 -1.48 15.19 7.10
C GLY A 15 -1.65 16.71 7.16
N LYS A 16 -0.88 17.35 8.04
CA LYS A 16 -0.84 18.82 8.15
C LYS A 16 -0.04 19.47 7.02
N THR A 17 1.01 18.80 6.53
CA THR A 17 1.98 19.37 5.58
C THR A 17 1.81 18.86 4.15
N ALA A 18 1.27 17.66 3.97
CA ALA A 18 1.13 17.02 2.68
C ALA A 18 0.00 15.97 2.66
N VAL A 19 -0.39 15.58 1.45
CA VAL A 19 -1.29 14.47 1.16
C VAL A 19 -0.52 13.37 0.43
N VAL A 20 -0.65 12.13 0.91
CA VAL A 20 -0.10 10.93 0.28
C VAL A 20 -1.25 10.08 -0.26
N VAL A 21 -1.11 9.54 -1.46
CA VAL A 21 -1.99 8.49 -2.00
C VAL A 21 -1.17 7.22 -2.26
N THR A 22 -1.61 6.09 -1.72
CA THR A 22 -0.99 4.78 -1.97
C THR A 22 -1.71 4.07 -3.12
N ASP A 23 -0.96 3.33 -3.92
CA ASP A 23 -1.41 2.33 -4.92
C ASP A 23 -2.72 2.67 -5.64
N PRO A 24 -2.82 3.80 -6.36
CA PRO A 24 -3.99 4.12 -7.16
C PRO A 24 -4.22 3.06 -8.24
N PHE A 25 -5.47 2.67 -8.47
CA PHE A 25 -5.81 1.49 -9.26
C PHE A 25 -6.57 1.80 -10.56
N ASP A 26 -6.55 0.85 -11.50
CA ASP A 26 -7.36 0.90 -12.72
C ASP A 26 -8.84 0.59 -12.43
N PRO A 27 -9.76 1.55 -12.67
CA PRO A 27 -11.18 1.36 -12.42
C PRO A 27 -11.83 0.23 -13.22
N VAL A 28 -11.35 -0.01 -14.44
CA VAL A 28 -11.89 -1.02 -15.35
C VAL A 28 -11.47 -2.40 -14.89
N MET A 29 -10.20 -2.57 -14.52
CA MET A 29 -9.69 -3.84 -14.00
C MET A 29 -10.38 -4.25 -12.70
N LEU A 30 -10.48 -3.30 -11.75
CA LEU A 30 -11.13 -3.57 -10.47
C LEU A 30 -12.66 -3.63 -10.58
N GLY A 31 -13.27 -3.03 -11.59
CA GLY A 31 -14.73 -2.86 -11.66
C GLY A 31 -15.27 -1.78 -10.71
N MET A 32 -14.39 -1.00 -10.07
CA MET A 32 -14.74 0.03 -9.09
C MET A 32 -14.25 1.40 -9.57
N LYS A 33 -14.98 2.48 -9.25
CA LYS A 33 -14.52 3.83 -9.60
C LYS A 33 -13.33 4.23 -8.73
N PHE A 34 -12.27 4.73 -9.35
CA PHE A 34 -11.23 5.46 -8.62
C PHE A 34 -11.73 6.88 -8.33
N PRO A 35 -11.78 7.34 -7.06
CA PRO A 35 -12.25 8.67 -6.71
C PRO A 35 -11.38 9.79 -7.29
N HIS A 36 -11.96 10.95 -7.57
CA HIS A 36 -11.17 12.13 -7.96
C HIS A 36 -10.45 12.70 -6.73
N VAL A 37 -9.12 12.60 -6.72
CA VAL A 37 -8.28 13.04 -5.60
C VAL A 37 -7.02 13.73 -6.11
N ASP A 38 -6.48 14.62 -5.28
CA ASP A 38 -5.14 15.17 -5.40
C ASP A 38 -4.21 14.61 -4.33
N ALA A 39 -2.90 14.63 -4.62
CA ALA A 39 -1.86 14.29 -3.66
C ALA A 39 -0.53 14.95 -4.00
N ASP A 40 0.23 15.29 -2.96
CA ASP A 40 1.61 15.74 -3.10
C ASP A 40 2.55 14.56 -3.44
N ILE A 41 2.26 13.40 -2.85
CA ILE A 41 3.06 12.19 -2.96
C ILE A 41 2.13 11.04 -3.37
N VAL A 42 2.57 10.25 -4.34
CA VAL A 42 1.95 8.97 -4.69
C VAL A 42 3.00 7.89 -4.53
N THR A 43 2.71 6.87 -3.73
CA THR A 43 3.54 5.68 -3.62
C THR A 43 2.91 4.55 -4.43
N VAL A 44 3.72 3.85 -5.21
CA VAL A 44 3.34 2.67 -5.99
C VAL A 44 4.22 1.52 -5.54
N SER A 45 3.61 0.52 -4.90
CA SER A 45 4.33 -0.64 -4.36
C SER A 45 4.97 -1.48 -5.47
N HIS A 46 4.25 -1.67 -6.58
CA HIS A 46 4.70 -2.44 -7.74
C HIS A 46 3.90 -2.10 -9.01
N ASN A 47 4.39 -2.57 -10.17
CA ASN A 47 3.86 -2.18 -11.47
C ASN A 47 2.77 -3.14 -12.00
N HIS A 48 1.68 -3.31 -11.24
CA HIS A 48 0.45 -3.95 -11.74
C HIS A 48 -0.66 -2.91 -11.92
N ALA A 49 -1.61 -3.19 -12.82
CA ALA A 49 -2.63 -2.21 -13.21
C ALA A 49 -3.62 -1.88 -12.07
N ASP A 50 -3.81 -2.78 -11.11
CA ASP A 50 -4.57 -2.56 -9.89
C ASP A 50 -3.80 -1.79 -8.79
N HIS A 51 -2.57 -1.35 -9.05
CA HIS A 51 -1.74 -0.59 -8.10
C HIS A 51 -1.02 0.62 -8.71
N ASN A 52 -0.83 0.67 -10.03
CA ASN A 52 -0.05 1.72 -10.70
C ASN A 52 -0.87 2.55 -11.68
N MET A 53 -1.82 3.33 -11.16
CA MET A 53 -2.55 4.36 -11.89
C MET A 53 -2.27 5.75 -11.33
N ALA A 54 -1.00 6.05 -11.07
CA ALA A 54 -0.58 7.34 -10.53
C ALA A 54 -1.02 8.53 -11.39
N ASN A 55 -1.26 8.33 -12.69
CA ASN A 55 -1.81 9.32 -13.62
C ASN A 55 -3.24 9.76 -13.27
N LEU A 56 -4.03 8.94 -12.57
CA LEU A 56 -5.40 9.28 -12.15
C LEU A 56 -5.45 10.23 -10.94
N VAL A 57 -4.34 10.36 -10.20
CA VAL A 57 -4.21 11.28 -9.07
C VAL A 57 -3.80 12.66 -9.59
N ALA A 58 -4.57 13.70 -9.29
CA ALA A 58 -4.22 15.06 -9.70
C ALA A 58 -3.03 15.61 -8.90
N ALA A 59 -2.29 16.55 -9.50
CA ALA A 59 -1.41 17.41 -8.70
C ALA A 59 -2.25 18.45 -7.93
N PRO A 60 -1.85 18.83 -6.70
CA PRO A 60 -2.55 19.89 -5.97
C PRO A 60 -2.51 21.21 -6.73
N VAL A 61 -3.51 22.06 -6.55
CA VAL A 61 -3.58 23.38 -7.21
C VAL A 61 -2.34 24.20 -6.87
N GLY A 62 -1.59 24.63 -7.89
CA GLY A 62 -0.34 25.38 -7.73
C GLY A 62 0.83 24.56 -7.16
N GLY A 63 0.67 23.24 -7.05
CA GLY A 63 1.68 22.31 -6.55
C GLY A 63 2.19 21.35 -7.62
N SER A 64 3.03 20.42 -7.18
CA SER A 64 3.48 19.29 -8.00
C SER A 64 3.24 17.98 -7.26
N LYS A 65 3.01 16.92 -8.01
CA LYS A 65 2.89 15.55 -7.52
C LYS A 65 4.21 14.83 -7.73
N LYS A 66 4.71 14.15 -6.71
CA LYS A 66 5.85 13.24 -6.80
C LYS A 66 5.36 11.80 -6.76
N VAL A 67 5.87 10.97 -7.65
CA VAL A 67 5.51 9.54 -7.72
C VAL A 67 6.74 8.74 -7.34
N ILE A 68 6.60 7.88 -6.33
CA ILE A 68 7.63 6.97 -5.82
C ILE A 68 7.24 5.55 -6.26
N THR A 69 8.12 4.88 -6.99
CA THR A 69 7.82 3.58 -7.64
C THR A 69 8.87 2.52 -7.33
N GLY A 70 9.58 2.62 -6.22
CA GLY A 70 10.57 1.63 -5.82
C GLY A 70 11.20 1.89 -4.46
N PRO A 71 12.09 0.97 -4.03
CA PRO A 71 12.81 1.08 -2.77
C PRO A 71 13.75 2.28 -2.71
N GLY A 72 13.99 2.78 -1.50
CA GLY A 72 14.87 3.92 -1.25
C GLY A 72 14.33 4.84 -0.16
N GLU A 73 15.07 5.91 0.12
CA GLU A 73 14.67 6.93 1.09
C GLU A 73 14.31 8.21 0.35
N TYR A 74 13.14 8.76 0.68
CA TYR A 74 12.61 9.95 0.02
C TYR A 74 12.12 10.95 1.05
N GLU A 75 12.41 12.24 0.84
CA GLU A 75 11.87 13.32 1.65
C GLU A 75 11.16 14.35 0.76
N ILE A 76 9.85 14.51 0.93
CA ILE A 76 9.01 15.43 0.16
C ILE A 76 8.11 16.20 1.10
N LYS A 77 8.21 17.54 1.10
CA LYS A 77 7.38 18.42 1.95
C LYS A 77 7.41 18.05 3.45
N GLY A 78 8.58 17.61 3.94
CA GLY A 78 8.76 17.17 5.33
C GLY A 78 8.11 15.83 5.66
N VAL A 79 7.68 15.07 4.64
CA VAL A 79 7.26 13.67 4.77
C VAL A 79 8.43 12.79 4.37
N SER A 80 8.86 11.91 5.28
CA SER A 80 9.84 10.87 4.97
C SER A 80 9.11 9.61 4.51
N VAL A 81 9.59 9.01 3.43
CA VAL A 81 9.09 7.73 2.89
C VAL A 81 10.27 6.79 2.73
N LEU A 82 10.25 5.67 3.42
CA LEU A 82 11.23 4.60 3.32
C LEU A 82 10.62 3.43 2.55
N GLY A 83 11.22 3.05 1.42
CA GLY A 83 10.80 1.92 0.60
C GLY A 83 11.75 0.73 0.76
N PHE A 84 11.21 -0.43 1.13
CA PHE A 84 11.95 -1.67 1.35
C PHE A 84 11.64 -2.70 0.26
N PRO A 85 12.66 -3.33 -0.36
CA PRO A 85 12.44 -4.35 -1.37
C PRO A 85 11.86 -5.62 -0.75
N THR A 86 10.74 -6.10 -1.30
CA THR A 86 10.08 -7.35 -0.94
C THR A 86 9.54 -8.02 -2.22
N PHE A 87 8.78 -9.10 -2.07
CA PHE A 87 8.25 -9.85 -3.20
C PHE A 87 6.72 -10.06 -3.08
N HIS A 88 6.08 -10.16 -4.25
CA HIS A 88 4.63 -10.44 -4.38
C HIS A 88 4.32 -11.94 -4.19
N ASP A 89 5.34 -12.76 -3.99
CA ASP A 89 5.22 -14.20 -3.80
C ASP A 89 6.29 -14.73 -2.83
N ASP A 90 6.18 -16.01 -2.46
CA ASP A 90 7.13 -16.74 -1.63
C ASP A 90 8.25 -17.42 -2.43
N LYS A 91 8.44 -17.01 -3.69
CA LYS A 91 9.45 -17.49 -4.65
C LYS A 91 10.34 -16.36 -5.15
N ASN A 92 10.62 -15.37 -4.31
CA ASN A 92 11.50 -14.24 -4.63
C ASN A 92 11.05 -13.44 -5.88
N GLY A 93 9.75 -13.35 -6.10
CA GLY A 93 9.16 -12.61 -7.21
C GLY A 93 9.14 -13.38 -8.54
N GLU A 94 9.48 -14.67 -8.55
CA GLU A 94 9.46 -15.48 -9.78
C GLU A 94 8.06 -15.65 -10.38
N LEU A 95 7.01 -15.62 -9.54
CA LEU A 95 5.64 -15.87 -9.98
C LEU A 95 4.88 -14.58 -10.27
N ARG A 96 5.09 -13.55 -9.45
CA ARG A 96 4.28 -12.32 -9.41
C ARG A 96 5.11 -11.04 -9.36
N GLY A 97 6.43 -11.15 -9.28
CA GLY A 97 7.32 -10.01 -9.35
C GLY A 97 7.66 -9.38 -8.00
N LYS A 98 8.25 -8.19 -8.09
CA LYS A 98 8.74 -7.43 -6.94
C LYS A 98 7.61 -6.65 -6.28
N ASN A 99 7.77 -6.41 -4.98
CA ASN A 99 6.91 -5.54 -4.18
C ASN A 99 7.79 -4.54 -3.41
N THR A 100 7.25 -3.37 -3.10
CA THR A 100 7.90 -2.39 -2.22
C THR A 100 6.98 -2.11 -1.03
N VAL A 101 7.48 -2.41 0.17
CA VAL A 101 6.85 -1.97 1.41
C VAL A 101 7.26 -0.52 1.63
N TYR A 102 6.31 0.36 1.96
CA TYR A 102 6.61 1.75 2.28
C TYR A 102 6.28 2.07 3.73
N VAL A 103 7.22 2.68 4.45
CA VAL A 103 6.96 3.35 5.73
C VAL A 103 6.92 4.85 5.49
N ILE A 104 5.77 5.46 5.75
CA ILE A 104 5.49 6.88 5.55
C ILE A 104 5.45 7.53 6.93
N TYR A 105 6.37 8.45 7.19
CA TYR A 105 6.41 9.26 8.40
C TYR A 105 5.68 10.59 8.16
N LEU A 106 4.53 10.75 8.81
CA LEU A 106 3.67 11.92 8.63
C LEU A 106 3.00 12.31 9.95
N ASP A 107 3.00 13.60 10.27
CA ASP A 107 2.42 14.14 11.51
C ASP A 107 2.95 13.48 12.81
N GLY A 108 4.15 12.89 12.77
CA GLY A 108 4.76 12.17 13.90
C GLY A 108 4.33 10.71 14.04
N TYR A 109 3.64 10.15 13.05
CA TYR A 109 3.25 8.74 13.01
C TYR A 109 4.00 7.99 11.91
N ALA A 110 4.30 6.71 12.15
CA ALA A 110 4.84 5.77 11.18
C ALA A 110 3.71 4.91 10.58
N LEU A 111 3.44 5.08 9.29
CA LEU A 111 2.42 4.35 8.55
C LEU A 111 3.10 3.36 7.60
N CYS A 112 2.93 2.07 7.82
CA CYS A 112 3.54 1.02 7.01
C CYS A 112 2.51 0.42 6.04
N HIS A 113 2.74 0.60 4.74
CA HIS A 113 1.93 0.03 3.68
C HIS A 113 2.66 -1.16 3.05
N LEU A 114 2.13 -2.36 3.25
CA LEU A 114 2.82 -3.58 2.82
C LEU A 114 2.74 -3.85 1.31
N GLY A 115 1.95 -3.07 0.56
CA GLY A 115 1.68 -3.37 -0.85
C GLY A 115 1.03 -4.74 -0.96
N ASP A 116 1.48 -5.52 -1.92
CA ASP A 116 1.02 -6.90 -2.13
C ASP A 116 2.06 -7.89 -1.63
N LEU A 117 2.44 -7.78 -0.35
CA LEU A 117 3.38 -8.71 0.26
C LEU A 117 2.88 -10.16 0.10
N GLY A 118 3.75 -11.04 -0.41
CA GLY A 118 3.44 -12.46 -0.65
C GLY A 118 4.16 -13.45 0.30
N HIS A 119 4.97 -12.94 1.22
CA HIS A 119 5.79 -13.73 2.14
C HIS A 119 5.90 -13.04 3.51
N THR A 120 6.36 -13.78 4.53
CA THR A 120 6.67 -13.17 5.83
C THR A 120 7.96 -12.36 5.75
N LEU A 121 8.09 -11.33 6.60
CA LEU A 121 9.27 -10.45 6.59
C LEU A 121 10.43 -11.09 7.35
N SER A 122 11.66 -10.87 6.88
CA SER A 122 12.85 -11.27 7.64
C SER A 122 13.04 -10.37 8.86
N GLU A 123 13.71 -10.88 9.89
CA GLU A 123 14.07 -10.07 11.08
C GLU A 123 14.86 -8.82 10.69
N GLU A 124 15.72 -8.91 9.68
CA GLU A 124 16.47 -7.75 9.17
C GLU A 124 15.52 -6.67 8.62
N THR A 125 14.55 -7.05 7.78
CA THR A 125 13.57 -6.10 7.24
C THR A 125 12.67 -5.53 8.33
N ILE A 126 12.25 -6.33 9.30
CA ILE A 126 11.46 -5.87 10.45
C ILE A 126 12.25 -4.82 11.26
N ASN A 127 13.52 -5.11 11.57
CA ASN A 127 14.40 -4.18 12.27
C ASN A 127 14.63 -2.87 11.49
N GLN A 128 14.69 -2.94 10.16
CA GLN A 128 14.81 -1.76 9.29
C GLN A 128 13.51 -0.95 9.21
N ILE A 129 12.34 -1.61 9.21
CA ILE A 129 11.03 -0.96 9.25
C ILE A 129 10.87 -0.18 10.57
N GLY A 130 11.30 -0.77 11.68
CA GLY A 130 11.21 -0.16 13.01
C GLY A 130 9.77 -0.10 13.53
N ASP A 131 9.53 0.85 14.44
CA ASP A 131 8.22 1.01 15.08
C ASP A 131 7.14 1.47 14.08
N VAL A 132 6.00 0.77 14.06
CA VAL A 132 4.87 1.10 13.20
C VAL A 132 3.65 1.47 14.04
N ASP A 133 3.06 2.65 13.77
CA ASP A 133 1.81 3.04 14.42
C ASP A 133 0.59 2.46 13.70
N ILE A 134 0.59 2.49 12.36
CA ILE A 134 -0.52 2.06 11.52
C ILE A 134 0.00 1.14 10.43
N LEU A 135 -0.49 -0.10 10.41
CA LEU A 135 -0.13 -1.09 9.39
C LEU A 135 -1.29 -1.31 8.42
N PHE A 136 -1.04 -1.12 7.12
CA PHE A 136 -1.92 -1.56 6.05
C PHE A 136 -1.45 -2.92 5.56
N VAL A 137 -2.27 -3.95 5.77
CA VAL A 137 -1.89 -5.36 5.53
C VAL A 137 -2.80 -6.01 4.49
N PRO A 138 -2.26 -6.56 3.39
CA PRO A 138 -3.08 -7.26 2.42
C PRO A 138 -3.53 -8.61 2.98
N VAL A 139 -4.81 -8.93 2.82
CA VAL A 139 -5.44 -10.17 3.34
C VAL A 139 -6.27 -10.86 2.26
N GLY A 140 -5.77 -10.80 1.02
CA GLY A 140 -6.49 -11.28 -0.17
C GLY A 140 -6.44 -12.80 -0.36
N GLY A 141 -5.50 -13.49 0.28
CA GLY A 141 -5.31 -14.94 0.26
C GLY A 141 -4.77 -15.52 -1.04
N PHE A 142 -5.42 -15.24 -2.17
CA PHE A 142 -4.99 -15.80 -3.45
C PHE A 142 -3.80 -15.03 -4.06
N PHE A 143 -3.86 -13.70 -4.01
CA PHE A 143 -2.84 -12.85 -4.63
C PHE A 143 -1.77 -12.34 -3.67
N THR A 144 -2.06 -12.34 -2.37
CA THR A 144 -1.23 -11.76 -1.33
C THR A 144 -1.20 -12.74 -0.14
N LEU A 145 -0.90 -12.27 1.06
CA LEU A 145 -0.97 -13.09 2.26
C LEU A 145 -2.37 -13.71 2.46
N ASP A 146 -2.37 -14.97 2.90
CA ASP A 146 -3.51 -15.56 3.59
C ASP A 146 -3.63 -15.00 5.01
N VAL A 147 -4.73 -15.31 5.68
CA VAL A 147 -5.05 -14.75 7.00
C VAL A 147 -3.99 -15.15 8.03
N GLU A 148 -3.53 -16.40 7.97
CA GLU A 148 -2.52 -16.94 8.88
C GLU A 148 -1.19 -16.20 8.75
N LYS A 149 -0.67 -16.01 7.53
CA LYS A 149 0.56 -15.24 7.29
C LYS A 149 0.37 -13.76 7.59
N ALA A 150 -0.80 -13.19 7.33
CA ALA A 150 -1.08 -11.81 7.68
C ALA A 150 -1.03 -11.59 9.20
N ILE A 151 -1.56 -12.53 10.00
CA ILE A 151 -1.46 -12.51 11.46
C ILE A 151 0.00 -12.64 11.91
N GLU A 152 0.79 -13.51 11.28
CA GLU A 152 2.22 -13.64 11.57
C GLU A 152 2.96 -12.31 11.35
N VAL A 153 2.75 -11.66 10.19
CA VAL A 153 3.36 -10.35 9.88
C VAL A 153 2.90 -9.26 10.86
N VAL A 154 1.62 -9.25 11.23
CA VAL A 154 1.09 -8.33 12.25
C VAL A 154 1.80 -8.54 13.59
N HIS A 155 1.98 -9.78 14.04
CA HIS A 155 2.69 -10.07 15.28
C HIS A 155 4.18 -9.74 15.21
N SER A 156 4.82 -9.86 14.04
CA SER A 156 6.22 -9.48 13.87
C SER A 156 6.45 -7.97 13.88
N ILE A 157 5.49 -7.17 13.42
CA ILE A 157 5.57 -5.70 13.36
C ILE A 157 5.04 -5.04 14.65
N GLU A 158 4.14 -5.70 15.37
CA GLU A 158 3.46 -5.19 16.57
C GLU A 158 2.86 -3.78 16.41
N PRO A 159 2.07 -3.50 15.36
CA PRO A 159 1.52 -2.17 15.12
C PRO A 159 0.41 -1.81 16.13
N LYS A 160 0.22 -0.52 16.38
CA LYS A 160 -0.87 -0.04 17.26
C LYS A 160 -2.24 -0.13 16.61
N VAL A 161 -2.31 0.05 15.29
CA VAL A 161 -3.53 -0.02 14.48
C VAL A 161 -3.27 -0.88 13.25
N ILE A 162 -4.20 -1.78 12.96
CA ILE A 162 -4.16 -2.68 11.80
C ILE A 162 -5.33 -2.33 10.88
N ILE A 163 -5.03 -2.06 9.61
CA ILE A 163 -6.00 -1.79 8.56
C ILE A 163 -5.85 -2.88 7.49
N PRO A 164 -6.75 -3.87 7.41
CA PRO A 164 -6.71 -4.86 6.34
C PRO A 164 -7.02 -4.18 5.00
N MET A 165 -6.46 -4.73 3.92
CA MET A 165 -6.68 -4.25 2.54
C MET A 165 -6.58 -5.41 1.53
N HIS A 166 -6.80 -5.12 0.25
CA HIS A 166 -6.68 -6.09 -0.84
C HIS A 166 -7.54 -7.37 -0.64
N PHE A 167 -8.77 -7.20 -0.13
CA PHE A 167 -9.74 -8.28 0.04
C PHE A 167 -11.00 -8.05 -0.79
N LYS A 168 -11.89 -9.03 -0.81
CA LYS A 168 -13.13 -8.95 -1.57
C LYS A 168 -14.05 -7.88 -1.00
N VAL A 169 -14.35 -6.88 -1.82
CA VAL A 169 -15.34 -5.84 -1.53
C VAL A 169 -16.47 -5.85 -2.56
N ALA A 170 -17.62 -5.29 -2.18
CA ALA A 170 -18.75 -5.15 -3.09
C ALA A 170 -18.38 -4.22 -4.26
N GLY A 171 -18.75 -4.61 -5.48
CA GLY A 171 -18.46 -3.85 -6.69
C GLY A 171 -17.18 -4.26 -7.43
N LEU A 172 -16.41 -5.21 -6.91
CA LEU A 172 -15.29 -5.79 -7.67
C LEU A 172 -15.75 -6.52 -8.93
N SER A 173 -14.87 -6.56 -9.93
CA SER A 173 -15.04 -7.40 -11.11
C SER A 173 -15.23 -8.87 -10.71
N ALA A 174 -16.05 -9.61 -11.47
CA ALA A 174 -16.40 -10.98 -11.12
C ALA A 174 -15.17 -11.90 -11.02
N ASP A 175 -14.14 -11.67 -11.84
CA ASP A 175 -12.89 -12.41 -11.79
C ASP A 175 -12.17 -12.21 -10.45
N LEU A 176 -11.93 -10.96 -10.04
CA LEU A 176 -11.27 -10.65 -8.76
C LEU A 176 -12.10 -11.10 -7.55
N ALA A 177 -13.41 -10.86 -7.59
CA ALA A 177 -14.34 -11.25 -6.54
C ALA A 177 -14.40 -12.78 -6.31
N SER A 178 -14.00 -13.58 -7.31
CA SER A 178 -13.93 -15.04 -7.19
C SER A 178 -12.64 -15.56 -6.55
N LYS A 179 -11.59 -14.74 -6.56
CA LYS A 179 -10.24 -15.12 -6.10
C LYS A 179 -9.91 -14.55 -4.72
N LEU A 180 -10.42 -13.35 -4.39
CA LEU A 180 -10.09 -12.68 -3.13
C LEU A 180 -10.90 -13.23 -1.95
N ALA A 181 -10.24 -13.34 -0.81
CA ALA A 181 -10.86 -13.71 0.45
C ALA A 181 -11.94 -12.70 0.88
N SER A 182 -12.99 -13.19 1.53
CA SER A 182 -13.98 -12.35 2.23
C SER A 182 -13.50 -12.17 3.67
N VAL A 183 -13.53 -10.93 4.17
CA VAL A 183 -13.04 -10.54 5.49
C VAL A 183 -14.17 -9.87 6.26
#